data_AF-A0A939FP59-F1
#
_entry.id   AF-A0A939FP59-F1
#
_cell.length_a   1.000
_cell.length_b   1.000
_cell.length_c   1.000
_cell.angle_alpha   90.00
_cell.angle_beta   90.00
_cell.angle_gamma   90.00
#
_symmetry.space_group_name_H-M   'P 1'
#
loop_
_entity.id
_entity.type
_entity.pdbx_description
1 polymer ?
#
loop_
_entity_poly.entity_id
_entity_poly.type
_entity_poly.pdbx_seq_one_letter_code
_entity_poly.pdbx_strand_id
1 'polypeptide(L)'
;MAGLQPVLGNHAVALVVEQRAARSRLGELLTGRDGGTRQISAGHVRDALTRRLTEGPVFGADELRNIQILSRSPEWLDDIGIGRYEDAEKYTEKSDYRDWLRLEPGQRLLIATLEWTRRRPEEGRPTPISPAYTLGRHLALRGGGLSEDERRSAEEERDRQIHGAFVDMLDPHAAPVMDDPDAWRKDARARTILTRVFLILQNGLKVYKEGADHIDFREGDVARALAHGGRVNIRIPQLEVRDSAFALTDWLGLTRDGGQDVNPLERRAFGTHHMKIGENKGGVAGKFEEQGGTLASVKNVVQPGKKFERVRLYGLDLAAGGLGSRDFNGDVVLPDGGHGHLFLGFTPPRRNRDGALQVGIETTSPGGPSPVGYQHTWRSTEATANPESSFYGHKKDKIGEGKLAVNQRYVNLGEFRTPTGGGWMRFLEELKQGWAQRLAAAESDPVARRALYSELTGRRRDA
;
A
#
# COMPACT_ATOMS: atom_id res chain seq x y z
N MET A 1 27.42 -56.68 -28.58
CA MET A 1 26.50 -55.58 -28.20
C MET A 1 25.60 -56.03 -27.05
N ALA A 2 26.10 -56.05 -25.82
CA ALA A 2 25.31 -56.29 -24.61
C ALA A 2 26.03 -55.62 -23.45
N GLY A 3 25.44 -54.58 -22.85
CA GLY A 3 26.08 -53.87 -21.74
C GLY A 3 25.50 -52.51 -21.33
N LEU A 4 24.60 -51.90 -22.10
CA LEU A 4 24.09 -50.55 -21.81
C LEU A 4 22.70 -50.49 -21.14
N GLN A 5 22.00 -51.62 -20.97
CA GLN A 5 20.62 -51.63 -20.43
C GLN A 5 20.45 -51.69 -18.89
N PRO A 6 21.30 -52.35 -18.07
CA PRO A 6 21.03 -52.46 -16.62
C PRO A 6 21.34 -51.18 -15.84
N VAL A 7 22.23 -50.32 -16.36
CA VAL A 7 22.60 -49.05 -15.69
C VAL A 7 21.46 -48.02 -15.77
N LEU A 8 20.75 -47.96 -16.90
CA LEU A 8 19.63 -47.03 -17.11
C LEU A 8 18.41 -47.36 -16.22
N GLY A 9 18.13 -48.65 -15.99
CA GLY A 9 17.02 -49.09 -15.13
C GLY A 9 17.20 -48.71 -13.65
N ASN A 10 18.42 -48.83 -13.13
CA ASN A 10 18.71 -48.50 -11.73
C ASN A 10 18.64 -46.98 -11.45
N HIS A 11 19.02 -46.14 -12.42
CA HIS A 11 18.94 -44.69 -12.30
C HIS A 11 17.50 -44.19 -12.33
N ALA A 12 16.65 -44.77 -13.19
CA ALA A 12 15.23 -44.42 -13.24
C ALA A 12 14.49 -44.78 -11.94
N VAL A 13 14.79 -45.95 -11.35
CA VAL A 13 14.20 -46.37 -10.07
C VAL A 13 14.65 -45.48 -8.92
N ALA A 14 15.95 -45.12 -8.86
CA ALA A 14 16.48 -44.23 -7.83
C ALA A 14 15.83 -42.83 -7.89
N LEU A 15 15.65 -42.28 -9.09
CA LEU A 15 15.00 -40.98 -9.30
C LEU A 15 13.54 -40.99 -8.82
N VAL A 16 12.78 -42.04 -9.13
CA VAL A 16 11.38 -42.17 -8.69
C VAL A 16 11.27 -42.25 -7.17
N VAL A 17 12.19 -42.98 -6.51
CA VAL A 17 12.24 -43.07 -5.04
C VAL A 17 12.59 -41.71 -4.42
N GLU A 18 13.59 -41.03 -4.96
CA GLU A 18 14.00 -39.69 -4.51
C GLU A 18 12.87 -38.67 -4.63
N GLN A 19 12.18 -38.65 -5.78
CA GLN A 19 11.04 -37.76 -6.04
C GLN A 19 9.84 -38.06 -5.14
N ARG A 20 9.52 -39.34 -4.91
CA ARG A 20 8.45 -39.70 -3.98
C ARG A 20 8.74 -39.22 -2.56
N ALA A 21 9.98 -39.40 -2.10
CA ALA A 21 10.40 -38.91 -0.79
C ALA A 21 10.40 -37.38 -0.71
N ALA A 22 10.85 -36.69 -1.77
CA ALA A 22 10.84 -35.24 -1.85
C ALA A 22 9.41 -34.67 -1.83
N ARG A 23 8.48 -35.31 -2.54
CA ARG A 23 7.05 -34.95 -2.53
C ARG A 23 6.45 -35.07 -1.14
N SER A 24 6.68 -36.19 -0.45
CA SER A 24 6.17 -36.37 0.91
C SER A 24 6.72 -35.30 1.86
N ARG A 25 8.05 -35.11 1.89
CA ARG A 25 8.70 -34.11 2.74
C ARG A 25 8.21 -32.70 2.45
N LEU A 26 8.12 -32.31 1.18
CA LEU A 26 7.64 -30.98 0.82
C LEU A 26 6.18 -30.79 1.25
N GLY A 27 5.31 -31.79 1.03
CA GLY A 27 3.93 -31.74 1.50
C GLY A 27 3.81 -31.55 3.01
N GLU A 28 4.62 -32.26 3.78
CA GLU A 28 4.68 -32.17 5.25
C GLU A 28 5.14 -30.79 5.71
N LEU A 29 6.26 -30.30 5.17
CA LEU A 29 6.81 -28.98 5.47
C LEU A 29 5.81 -27.85 5.17
N LEU A 30 5.12 -27.93 4.04
CA LEU A 30 4.17 -26.88 3.63
C LEU A 30 2.89 -26.87 4.45
N THR A 31 2.42 -28.03 4.91
CA THR A 31 1.11 -28.15 5.57
C THR A 31 1.19 -28.30 7.09
N GLY A 32 2.37 -28.60 7.64
CA GLY A 32 2.56 -28.94 9.05
C GLY A 32 1.85 -30.24 9.46
N ARG A 33 1.43 -31.06 8.49
CA ARG A 33 0.78 -32.35 8.72
C ARG A 33 1.79 -33.45 8.47
N ASP A 34 1.98 -34.33 9.45
CA ASP A 34 2.70 -35.57 9.23
C ASP A 34 1.96 -36.41 8.19
N GLY A 35 2.65 -36.75 7.10
CA GLY A 35 2.08 -37.45 5.95
C GLY A 35 1.76 -38.91 6.24
N GLY A 36 2.32 -39.50 7.31
CA GLY A 36 2.06 -40.88 7.74
C GLY A 36 1.90 -41.84 6.55
N THR A 37 0.79 -42.59 6.52
CA THR A 37 0.39 -43.45 5.38
C THR A 37 -0.60 -42.79 4.41
N ARG A 38 -1.03 -41.54 4.64
CA ARG A 38 -2.03 -40.84 3.81
C ARG A 38 -1.42 -39.70 3.02
N GLN A 39 -1.53 -39.80 1.70
CA GLN A 39 -1.03 -38.79 0.79
C GLN A 39 -1.70 -37.42 1.02
N ILE A 40 -0.90 -36.39 1.28
CA ILE A 40 -1.35 -35.01 1.40
C ILE A 40 -1.94 -34.58 0.05
N SER A 41 -3.20 -34.15 0.05
CA SER A 41 -3.86 -33.73 -1.19
C SER A 41 -3.32 -32.39 -1.69
N ALA A 42 -3.30 -32.22 -3.01
CA ALA A 42 -2.84 -30.99 -3.66
C ALA A 42 -3.62 -29.76 -3.18
N GLY A 43 -4.94 -29.89 -2.97
CA GLY A 43 -5.78 -28.80 -2.44
C GLY A 43 -5.30 -28.26 -1.08
N HIS A 44 -4.94 -29.14 -0.14
CA HIS A 44 -4.41 -28.68 1.16
C HIS A 44 -3.08 -27.94 1.01
N VAL A 45 -2.23 -28.35 0.07
CA VAL A 45 -0.97 -27.66 -0.22
C VAL A 45 -1.25 -26.28 -0.83
N ARG A 46 -2.19 -26.18 -1.78
CA ARG A 46 -2.57 -24.90 -2.39
C ARG A 46 -3.13 -23.91 -1.36
N ASP A 47 -3.96 -24.38 -0.43
CA ASP A 47 -4.49 -23.55 0.66
C ASP A 47 -3.36 -23.05 1.59
N ALA A 48 -2.40 -23.93 1.90
CA ALA A 48 -1.24 -23.57 2.70
C ALA A 48 -0.35 -22.52 1.98
N LEU A 49 -0.08 -22.71 0.69
CA LEU A 49 0.67 -21.75 -0.13
C LEU A 49 -0.03 -20.40 -0.23
N THR A 50 -1.36 -20.40 -0.42
CA THR A 50 -2.16 -19.16 -0.48
C THR A 50 -2.09 -18.38 0.83
N ARG A 51 -2.20 -19.06 1.96
CA ARG A 51 -2.04 -18.45 3.29
C ARG A 51 -0.62 -17.90 3.47
N ARG A 52 0.38 -18.73 3.15
CA ARG A 52 1.80 -18.40 3.29
C ARG A 52 2.23 -17.20 2.44
N LEU A 53 1.64 -17.00 1.27
CA LEU A 53 1.85 -15.80 0.43
C LEU A 53 1.42 -14.48 1.12
N THR A 54 0.68 -14.55 2.23
CA THR A 54 0.27 -13.36 3.01
C THR A 54 0.80 -13.33 4.44
N GLU A 55 1.20 -14.48 4.97
CA GLU A 55 1.61 -14.63 6.38
C GLU A 55 3.10 -14.95 6.53
N GLY A 56 3.77 -15.33 5.43
CA GLY A 56 5.12 -15.88 5.49
C GLY A 56 5.16 -17.28 6.13
N PRO A 57 6.36 -17.86 6.27
CA PRO A 57 7.64 -17.34 5.78
C PRO A 57 7.84 -17.52 4.27
N VAL A 58 8.94 -17.01 3.73
CA VAL A 58 9.50 -17.47 2.44
C VAL A 58 9.86 -18.96 2.49
N PHE A 59 10.11 -19.62 1.35
CA PHE A 59 10.56 -21.02 1.39
C PHE A 59 11.92 -21.16 2.09
N GLY A 60 12.03 -22.15 2.97
CA GLY A 60 13.28 -22.54 3.63
C GLY A 60 14.19 -23.37 2.74
N ALA A 61 15.43 -23.60 3.19
CA ALA A 61 16.45 -24.29 2.40
C ALA A 61 16.04 -25.72 2.01
N ASP A 62 15.41 -26.47 2.91
CA ASP A 62 14.94 -27.82 2.63
C ASP A 62 13.76 -27.84 1.65
N GLU A 63 12.87 -26.85 1.72
CA GLU A 63 11.76 -26.73 0.79
C GLU A 63 12.29 -26.43 -0.62
N LEU A 64 13.21 -25.47 -0.75
CA LEU A 64 13.86 -25.16 -2.03
C LEU A 64 14.58 -26.38 -2.62
N ARG A 65 15.28 -27.16 -1.79
CA ARG A 65 15.94 -28.41 -2.23
C ARG A 65 14.94 -29.42 -2.77
N ASN A 66 13.82 -29.64 -2.08
CA ASN A 66 12.79 -30.57 -2.55
C ASN A 66 12.09 -30.05 -3.82
N ILE A 67 11.86 -28.74 -3.95
CA ILE A 67 11.34 -28.11 -5.17
C ILE A 67 12.29 -28.35 -6.35
N GLN A 68 13.60 -28.19 -6.17
CA GLN A 68 14.61 -28.46 -7.20
C GLN A 68 14.61 -29.93 -7.65
N ILE A 69 14.54 -30.88 -6.71
CA ILE A 69 14.44 -32.32 -7.03
C ILE A 69 13.19 -32.61 -7.86
N LEU A 70 12.05 -32.05 -7.43
CA LEU A 70 10.75 -32.25 -8.08
C LEU A 70 10.63 -31.52 -9.42
N SER A 71 11.44 -30.49 -9.68
CA SER A 71 11.43 -29.78 -10.98
C SER A 71 11.86 -30.67 -12.15
N ARG A 72 12.53 -31.80 -11.88
CA ARG A 72 12.87 -32.85 -12.88
C ARG A 72 11.63 -33.61 -13.40
N SER A 73 10.54 -33.63 -12.64
CA SER A 73 9.24 -34.21 -13.00
C SER A 73 8.13 -33.37 -12.35
N PRO A 74 7.76 -32.25 -12.99
CA PRO A 74 7.08 -31.14 -12.34
C PRO A 74 5.58 -31.33 -12.18
N GLU A 75 4.99 -32.43 -12.65
CA GLU A 75 3.53 -32.58 -12.78
C GLU A 75 2.81 -32.29 -11.46
N TRP A 76 3.41 -32.69 -10.34
CA TRP A 76 2.86 -32.38 -9.02
C TRP A 76 3.13 -30.94 -8.58
N LEU A 77 4.28 -30.35 -8.92
CA LEU A 77 4.56 -28.92 -8.64
C LEU A 77 3.62 -28.00 -9.44
N ASP A 78 3.28 -28.37 -10.67
CA ASP A 78 2.32 -27.67 -11.52
C ASP A 78 0.90 -27.77 -10.92
N ASP A 79 0.50 -28.96 -10.47
CA ASP A 79 -0.81 -29.21 -9.83
C ASP A 79 -1.02 -28.37 -8.55
N ILE A 80 0.02 -28.22 -7.72
CA ILE A 80 -0.02 -27.37 -6.51
C ILE A 80 0.29 -25.89 -6.80
N GLY A 81 0.60 -25.53 -8.05
CA GLY A 81 0.82 -24.15 -8.47
C GLY A 81 2.15 -23.54 -8.02
N ILE A 82 3.19 -24.33 -7.76
CA ILE A 82 4.58 -23.86 -7.54
C ILE A 82 5.32 -23.74 -8.89
N GLY A 83 5.12 -24.69 -9.80
CA GLY A 83 5.87 -24.80 -11.05
C GLY A 83 7.34 -25.22 -10.83
N ARG A 84 8.15 -25.13 -11.90
CA ARG A 84 9.57 -25.50 -11.88
C ARG A 84 10.43 -24.40 -11.24
N TYR A 85 11.52 -24.82 -10.61
CA TYR A 85 12.54 -23.91 -10.08
C TYR A 85 13.15 -23.04 -11.18
N GLU A 86 13.51 -23.64 -12.31
CA GLU A 86 14.18 -22.97 -13.43
C GLU A 86 13.28 -21.92 -14.10
N ASP A 87 11.96 -22.12 -14.06
CA ASP A 87 11.01 -21.15 -14.61
C ASP A 87 10.88 -19.93 -13.69
N ALA A 88 10.95 -20.13 -12.36
CA ALA A 88 11.04 -19.03 -11.41
C ALA A 88 12.34 -18.24 -11.58
N GLU A 89 13.48 -18.90 -11.81
CA GLU A 89 14.76 -18.22 -12.11
C GLU A 89 14.66 -17.36 -13.37
N LYS A 90 14.20 -17.92 -14.49
CA LYS A 90 14.02 -17.17 -15.74
C LYS A 90 13.09 -15.97 -15.56
N TYR A 91 12.04 -16.13 -14.76
CA TYR A 91 11.14 -15.02 -14.45
C TYR A 91 11.86 -13.89 -13.71
N THR A 92 12.68 -14.22 -12.69
CA THR A 92 13.50 -13.23 -11.97
C THR A 92 14.52 -12.53 -12.85
N GLU A 93 15.13 -13.25 -13.80
CA GLU A 93 16.11 -12.69 -14.74
C GLU A 93 15.46 -11.73 -15.74
N LYS A 94 14.28 -12.09 -16.25
CA LYS A 94 13.54 -11.25 -17.21
C LYS A 94 13.15 -9.89 -16.64
N SER A 95 12.91 -9.80 -15.33
CA SER A 95 12.51 -8.56 -14.64
C SER A 95 11.28 -7.87 -15.27
N ASP A 96 10.32 -8.66 -15.75
CA ASP A 96 9.06 -8.19 -16.33
C ASP A 96 7.91 -8.74 -15.49
N TYR A 97 7.24 -7.88 -14.74
CA TYR A 97 6.24 -8.22 -13.75
C TYR A 97 4.80 -7.95 -14.21
N ARG A 98 4.57 -7.68 -15.50
CA ARG A 98 3.25 -7.31 -16.03
C ARG A 98 2.16 -8.38 -15.86
N ASP A 99 2.54 -9.63 -15.62
CA ASP A 99 1.63 -10.74 -15.30
C ASP A 99 1.77 -11.23 -13.85
N TRP A 100 2.51 -10.52 -13.00
CA TRP A 100 2.83 -10.91 -11.62
C TRP A 100 1.61 -11.39 -10.82
N LEU A 101 0.51 -10.61 -10.81
CA LEU A 101 -0.69 -11.00 -10.06
C LEU A 101 -1.55 -12.07 -10.74
N ARG A 102 -1.21 -12.50 -11.96
CA ARG A 102 -1.83 -13.63 -12.66
C ARG A 102 -1.16 -14.95 -12.32
N LEU A 103 0.07 -14.91 -11.79
CA LEU A 103 0.78 -16.10 -11.34
C LEU A 103 0.09 -16.75 -10.14
N GLU A 104 0.17 -18.09 -10.10
CA GLU A 104 -0.33 -18.88 -8.99
C GLU A 104 0.38 -18.51 -7.67
N PRO A 105 -0.26 -18.68 -6.50
CA PRO A 105 0.34 -18.33 -5.22
C PRO A 105 1.69 -18.99 -4.96
N GLY A 106 1.85 -20.26 -5.33
CA GLY A 106 3.11 -20.99 -5.16
C GLY A 106 4.24 -20.44 -6.03
N GLN A 107 3.95 -20.08 -7.28
CA GLN A 107 4.90 -19.45 -8.20
C GLN A 107 5.40 -18.11 -7.64
N ARG A 108 4.48 -17.23 -7.20
CA ARG A 108 4.85 -15.95 -6.58
C ARG A 108 5.68 -16.12 -5.33
N LEU A 109 5.34 -17.09 -4.48
CA LEU A 109 6.10 -17.40 -3.27
C LEU A 109 7.51 -17.87 -3.61
N LEU A 110 7.67 -18.71 -4.64
CA LEU A 110 8.98 -19.19 -5.09
C LEU A 110 9.82 -18.04 -5.63
N ILE A 111 9.28 -17.26 -6.57
CA ILE A 111 9.96 -16.11 -7.17
C ILE A 111 10.36 -15.09 -6.10
N ALA A 112 9.46 -14.77 -5.16
CA ALA A 112 9.75 -13.86 -4.05
C ALA A 112 10.84 -14.39 -3.11
N THR A 113 10.87 -15.71 -2.87
CA THR A 113 11.94 -16.36 -2.10
C THR A 113 13.29 -16.22 -2.81
N LEU A 114 13.33 -16.45 -4.13
CA LEU A 114 14.57 -16.34 -4.91
C LEU A 114 15.08 -14.89 -4.96
N GLU A 115 14.22 -13.92 -5.21
CA GLU A 115 14.60 -12.50 -5.22
C GLU A 115 15.13 -12.06 -3.84
N TRP A 116 14.42 -12.40 -2.76
CA TRP A 116 14.84 -12.05 -1.41
C TRP A 116 16.16 -12.68 -1.00
N THR A 117 16.44 -13.92 -1.42
CA THR A 117 17.68 -14.61 -1.06
C THR A 117 18.87 -14.19 -1.90
N ARG A 118 18.66 -13.83 -3.17
CA ARG A 118 19.74 -13.52 -4.13
C ARG A 118 20.07 -12.04 -4.24
N ARG A 119 19.10 -11.15 -4.00
CA ARG A 119 19.24 -9.70 -4.22
C ARG A 119 19.18 -8.87 -2.94
N ARG A 120 19.49 -9.45 -1.77
CA ARG A 120 19.63 -8.64 -0.55
C ARG A 120 20.63 -7.52 -0.82
N PRO A 121 20.28 -6.25 -0.52
CA PRO A 121 21.14 -5.13 -0.83
C PRO A 121 22.45 -5.25 -0.06
N GLU A 122 23.54 -5.14 -0.80
CA GLU A 122 24.87 -4.91 -0.25
C GLU A 122 25.02 -3.42 0.05
N GLU A 123 25.93 -3.08 0.96
CA GLU A 123 26.21 -1.68 1.30
C GLU A 123 26.56 -0.87 0.04
N GLY A 124 25.92 0.30 -0.12
CA GLY A 124 26.10 1.18 -1.27
C GLY A 124 25.33 0.82 -2.54
N ARG A 125 24.60 -0.31 -2.57
CA ARG A 125 23.72 -0.65 -3.71
C ARG A 125 22.27 -0.20 -3.47
N PRO A 126 21.54 0.19 -4.54
CA PRO A 126 20.12 0.49 -4.42
C PRO A 126 19.32 -0.73 -3.95
N THR A 127 18.36 -0.51 -3.06
CA THR A 127 17.37 -1.53 -2.68
C THR A 127 16.53 -1.92 -3.89
N PRO A 128 16.36 -3.22 -4.19
CA PRO A 128 15.49 -3.64 -5.28
C PRO A 128 14.04 -3.18 -5.06
N ILE A 129 13.41 -2.69 -6.13
CA ILE A 129 12.04 -2.16 -6.13
C ILE A 129 11.02 -3.12 -6.76
N SER A 130 11.44 -4.34 -7.12
CA SER A 130 10.56 -5.31 -7.77
C SER A 130 9.48 -5.82 -6.80
N PRO A 131 8.25 -6.07 -7.27
CA PRO A 131 7.18 -6.58 -6.41
C PRO A 131 7.48 -7.98 -5.84
N ALA A 132 8.35 -8.75 -6.50
CA ALA A 132 8.81 -10.03 -5.97
C ALA A 132 9.78 -9.86 -4.80
N TYR A 133 10.75 -8.93 -4.90
CA TYR A 133 11.70 -8.68 -3.83
C TYR A 133 11.00 -8.09 -2.59
N THR A 134 10.14 -7.08 -2.79
CA THR A 134 9.40 -6.45 -1.69
C THR A 134 8.43 -7.43 -1.02
N LEU A 135 7.79 -8.32 -1.79
CA LEU A 135 7.01 -9.43 -1.23
C LEU A 135 7.90 -10.38 -0.43
N GLY A 136 9.06 -10.78 -0.95
CA GLY A 136 9.97 -11.68 -0.24
C GLY A 136 10.43 -11.10 1.11
N ARG A 137 10.77 -9.81 1.15
CA ARG A 137 11.06 -9.07 2.40
C ARG A 137 9.86 -9.07 3.35
N HIS A 138 8.66 -8.77 2.84
CA HIS A 138 7.43 -8.79 3.63
C HIS A 138 7.21 -10.16 4.28
N LEU A 139 7.34 -11.24 3.50
CA LEU A 139 7.14 -12.61 3.98
C LEU A 139 8.20 -13.02 5.00
N ALA A 140 9.45 -12.60 4.84
CA ALA A 140 10.52 -12.87 5.80
C ALA A 140 10.27 -12.17 7.15
N LEU A 141 9.80 -10.92 7.13
CA LEU A 141 9.45 -10.17 8.33
C LEU A 141 8.28 -10.82 9.10
N ARG A 142 7.29 -11.36 8.38
CA ARG A 142 6.08 -11.95 8.95
C ARG A 142 6.26 -13.38 9.45
N GLY A 143 6.97 -14.22 8.69
CA GLY A 143 7.07 -15.65 8.95
C GLY A 143 8.03 -16.07 10.06
N GLY A 144 8.77 -15.12 10.64
CA GLY A 144 9.78 -15.41 11.67
C GLY A 144 11.07 -16.02 11.09
N GLY A 145 12.01 -16.34 11.97
CA GLY A 145 13.30 -16.96 11.58
C GLY A 145 14.41 -15.98 11.19
N LEU A 146 14.11 -14.68 11.09
CA LEU A 146 15.15 -13.64 11.08
C LEU A 146 15.68 -13.43 12.49
N SER A 147 16.99 -13.23 12.62
CA SER A 147 17.58 -12.64 13.82
C SER A 147 17.05 -11.22 14.06
N GLU A 148 17.18 -10.70 15.29
CA GLU A 148 16.75 -9.34 15.62
C GLU A 148 17.42 -8.27 14.73
N ASP A 149 18.72 -8.45 14.42
CA ASP A 149 19.45 -7.52 13.56
C ASP A 149 18.99 -7.59 12.10
N GLU A 150 18.74 -8.78 11.57
CA GLU A 150 18.18 -8.94 10.22
C GLU A 150 16.76 -8.37 10.13
N ARG A 151 15.93 -8.59 11.16
CA ARG A 151 14.58 -8.02 11.24
C ARG A 151 14.65 -6.50 11.22
N ARG A 152 15.46 -5.90 12.09
CA ARG A 152 15.64 -4.44 12.17
C ARG A 152 16.13 -3.87 10.84
N SER A 153 17.13 -4.49 10.22
CA SER A 153 17.66 -4.07 8.91
C SER A 153 16.58 -4.13 7.82
N ALA A 154 15.78 -5.20 7.77
CA ALA A 154 14.71 -5.35 6.80
C ALA A 154 13.54 -4.36 7.03
N GLU A 155 13.22 -4.04 8.29
CA GLU A 155 12.24 -3.01 8.64
C GLU A 155 12.72 -1.61 8.25
N GLU A 156 13.98 -1.27 8.53
CA GLU A 156 14.60 -0.01 8.14
C GLU A 156 14.70 0.14 6.62
N GLU A 157 15.00 -0.95 5.90
CA GLU A 157 14.99 -0.96 4.44
C GLU A 157 13.59 -0.71 3.87
N ARG A 158 12.56 -1.38 4.42
CA ARG A 158 11.16 -1.15 4.04
C ARG A 158 10.76 0.29 4.28
N ASP A 159 11.03 0.82 5.48
CA ASP A 159 10.58 2.14 5.87
C ASP A 159 11.31 3.23 5.04
N ARG A 160 12.63 3.08 4.79
CA ARG A 160 13.38 3.96 3.88
C ARG A 160 12.85 3.92 2.44
N GLN A 161 12.49 2.74 1.92
CA GLN A 161 11.97 2.61 0.56
C GLN A 161 10.58 3.26 0.42
N ILE A 162 9.68 3.04 1.39
CA ILE A 162 8.37 3.71 1.46
C ILE A 162 8.57 5.23 1.51
N HIS A 163 9.42 5.69 2.42
CA HIS A 163 9.70 7.12 2.63
C HIS A 163 10.27 7.77 1.37
N GLY A 164 11.31 7.16 0.78
CA GLY A 164 11.93 7.61 -0.47
C GLY A 164 10.92 7.74 -1.62
N ALA A 165 10.02 6.77 -1.79
CA ALA A 165 8.99 6.80 -2.83
C ALA A 165 8.03 8.01 -2.71
N PHE A 166 7.68 8.41 -1.48
CA PHE A 166 6.90 9.63 -1.25
C PHE A 166 7.70 10.90 -1.51
N VAL A 167 8.98 10.92 -1.11
CA VAL A 167 9.85 12.08 -1.39
C VAL A 167 10.04 12.23 -2.90
N ASP A 168 10.28 11.15 -3.64
CA ASP A 168 10.42 11.16 -5.10
C ASP A 168 9.14 11.60 -5.80
N MET A 169 7.97 11.22 -5.27
CA MET A 169 6.70 11.71 -5.79
C MET A 169 6.51 13.21 -5.56
N LEU A 170 6.91 13.74 -4.40
CA LEU A 170 6.72 15.16 -4.05
C LEU A 170 7.80 16.07 -4.66
N ASP A 171 9.00 15.55 -4.87
CA ASP A 171 10.16 16.24 -5.42
C ASP A 171 10.92 15.33 -6.41
N PRO A 172 10.40 15.16 -7.64
CA PRO A 172 10.99 14.26 -8.63
C PRO A 172 12.39 14.73 -9.07
N HIS A 173 13.36 13.80 -9.04
CA HIS A 173 14.80 14.06 -9.27
C HIS A 173 15.18 14.37 -10.72
N ALA A 174 14.46 13.82 -11.69
CA ALA A 174 14.83 13.91 -13.09
C ALA A 174 13.57 13.94 -13.95
N ALA A 175 13.40 15.02 -14.71
CA ALA A 175 12.59 14.98 -15.90
C ALA A 175 13.44 14.25 -16.96
N PRO A 176 13.06 13.06 -17.46
CA PRO A 176 13.22 12.85 -18.89
C PRO A 176 12.55 14.04 -19.57
N VAL A 177 13.06 14.43 -20.73
CA VAL A 177 12.38 15.41 -21.60
C VAL A 177 11.05 14.79 -22.03
N MET A 178 10.05 14.88 -21.14
CA MET A 178 8.70 14.47 -21.36
C MET A 178 7.95 15.72 -21.75
N ASP A 179 7.68 15.83 -23.04
CA ASP A 179 6.86 16.89 -23.63
C ASP A 179 5.37 16.54 -23.49
N ASP A 180 4.94 16.31 -22.24
CA ASP A 180 3.53 16.13 -21.90
C ASP A 180 3.12 17.15 -20.82
N PRO A 181 2.68 18.35 -21.25
CA PRO A 181 2.18 19.39 -20.34
C PRO A 181 1.01 18.92 -19.47
N ASP A 182 0.23 17.93 -19.90
CA ASP A 182 -0.93 17.44 -19.15
C ASP A 182 -0.49 16.57 -17.98
N ALA A 183 0.51 15.70 -18.20
CA ALA A 183 1.14 14.93 -17.13
C ALA A 183 1.74 15.85 -16.06
N TRP A 184 2.46 16.90 -16.44
CA TRP A 184 3.00 17.89 -15.51
C TRP A 184 1.92 18.61 -14.69
N ARG A 185 0.79 18.99 -15.31
CA ARG A 185 -0.32 19.64 -14.61
C ARG A 185 -0.99 18.70 -13.62
N LYS A 186 -1.25 17.44 -14.00
CA LYS A 186 -1.84 16.42 -13.13
C LYS A 186 -0.92 16.11 -11.94
N ASP A 187 0.37 15.94 -12.19
CA ASP A 187 1.36 15.70 -11.16
C ASP A 187 1.46 16.88 -10.17
N ALA A 188 1.63 18.11 -10.65
CA ALA A 188 1.69 19.29 -9.78
C ALA A 188 0.44 19.45 -8.91
N ARG A 189 -0.73 19.15 -9.49
CA ARG A 189 -2.02 19.12 -8.79
C ARG A 189 -2.04 18.06 -7.68
N ALA A 190 -1.62 16.84 -7.98
CA ALA A 190 -1.53 15.74 -7.01
C ALA A 190 -0.54 16.04 -5.89
N ARG A 191 0.67 16.53 -6.22
CA ARG A 191 1.71 16.91 -5.25
C ARG A 191 1.22 18.00 -4.30
N THR A 192 0.51 19.00 -4.81
CA THR A 192 -0.05 20.08 -3.98
C THR A 192 -1.02 19.54 -2.93
N ILE A 193 -1.96 18.67 -3.33
CA ILE A 193 -2.93 18.09 -2.39
C ILE A 193 -2.23 17.16 -1.41
N LEU A 194 -1.36 16.27 -1.89
CA LEU A 194 -0.69 15.30 -1.05
C LEU A 194 0.27 15.98 -0.04
N THR A 195 0.95 17.05 -0.43
CA THR A 195 1.74 17.90 0.48
C THR A 195 0.87 18.42 1.63
N ARG A 196 -0.32 18.95 1.31
CA ARG A 196 -1.26 19.47 2.32
C ARG A 196 -1.85 18.38 3.21
N VAL A 197 -2.08 17.18 2.67
CA VAL A 197 -2.41 16.00 3.47
C VAL A 197 -1.29 15.69 4.45
N PHE A 198 -0.03 15.61 4.01
CA PHE A 198 1.09 15.33 4.90
C PHE A 198 1.31 16.41 5.96
N LEU A 199 1.04 17.68 5.64
CA LEU A 199 1.03 18.75 6.64
C LEU A 199 0.04 18.46 7.78
N ILE A 200 -1.16 17.95 7.46
CA ILE A 200 -2.12 17.52 8.49
C ILE A 200 -1.59 16.30 9.26
N LEU A 201 -1.05 15.29 8.56
CA LEU A 201 -0.56 14.06 9.21
C LEU A 201 0.61 14.34 10.16
N GLN A 202 1.57 15.18 9.76
CA GLN A 202 2.69 15.60 10.62
C GLN A 202 2.25 16.25 11.92
N ASN A 203 1.09 16.91 11.94
CA ASN A 203 0.64 17.66 13.10
C ASN A 203 -0.44 16.94 13.92
N GLY A 204 -0.94 15.79 13.46
CA GLY A 204 -2.11 15.17 14.09
C GLY A 204 -2.30 13.68 13.90
N LEU A 205 -1.39 12.98 13.22
CA LEU A 205 -1.54 11.55 13.02
C LEU A 205 -1.49 10.80 14.34
N LYS A 206 -2.57 10.07 14.60
CA LYS A 206 -2.72 9.11 15.68
C LYS A 206 -3.01 7.71 15.12
N VAL A 207 -2.63 6.71 15.89
CA VAL A 207 -2.96 5.30 15.62
C VAL A 207 -3.71 4.72 16.79
N TYR A 208 -4.68 3.85 16.49
CA TYR A 208 -5.35 3.08 17.53
C TYR A 208 -4.40 1.99 18.07
N LYS A 209 -4.34 1.86 19.39
CA LYS A 209 -3.68 0.76 20.10
C LYS A 209 -4.67 0.18 21.10
N GLU A 210 -4.82 -1.14 21.12
CA GLU A 210 -5.73 -1.80 22.04
C GLU A 210 -5.34 -1.48 23.49
N GLY A 211 -6.30 -1.00 24.29
CA GLY A 211 -6.07 -0.58 25.67
C GLY A 211 -5.59 0.87 25.88
N ALA A 212 -5.18 1.59 24.83
CA ALA A 212 -4.73 3.00 24.92
C ALA A 212 -5.52 3.98 24.01
N ASP A 213 -6.53 3.48 23.28
CA ASP A 213 -7.29 4.23 22.27
C ASP A 213 -6.37 4.84 21.20
N HIS A 214 -6.55 6.11 20.83
CA HIS A 214 -5.76 6.78 19.80
C HIS A 214 -4.57 7.53 20.39
N ILE A 215 -3.36 7.02 20.13
CA ILE A 215 -2.10 7.63 20.56
C ILE A 215 -1.37 8.29 19.40
N ASP A 216 -0.54 9.28 19.70
CA ASP A 216 0.32 9.93 18.70
C ASP A 216 1.25 8.90 18.03
N PHE A 217 1.27 8.89 16.70
CA PHE A 217 2.14 7.98 15.96
C PHE A 217 3.58 8.47 15.97
N ARG A 218 4.44 7.82 16.78
CA ARG A 218 5.86 8.14 16.95
C ARG A 218 6.82 7.01 16.52
N GLU A 219 6.28 5.82 16.28
CA GLU A 219 7.06 4.60 15.99
C GLU A 219 7.73 4.62 14.62
N GLY A 220 7.31 5.49 13.69
CA GLY A 220 7.90 5.58 12.35
C GLY A 220 7.44 6.81 11.58
N ASP A 221 7.68 6.78 10.27
CA ASP A 221 7.40 7.88 9.35
C ASP A 221 5.90 8.03 9.07
N VAL A 222 5.39 9.27 9.02
CA VAL A 222 3.97 9.52 8.75
C VAL A 222 3.53 9.00 7.37
N ALA A 223 4.47 8.86 6.43
CA ALA A 223 4.30 8.18 5.15
C ALA A 223 3.64 6.79 5.27
N ARG A 224 3.97 6.03 6.33
CA ARG A 224 3.42 4.69 6.55
C ARG A 224 1.90 4.69 6.72
N ALA A 225 1.30 5.80 7.13
CA ALA A 225 -0.15 5.91 7.24
C ALA A 225 -0.88 5.69 5.90
N LEU A 226 -0.23 6.02 4.77
CA LEU A 226 -0.80 5.92 3.42
C LEU A 226 -0.15 4.81 2.56
N ALA A 227 1.01 4.28 2.98
CA ALA A 227 1.79 3.34 2.17
C ALA A 227 1.22 1.93 2.06
N HIS A 228 0.38 1.47 2.99
CA HIS A 228 -0.01 0.06 3.08
C HIS A 228 -1.42 -0.22 2.55
N GLY A 229 -2.02 0.69 1.78
CA GLY A 229 -3.45 0.63 1.49
C GLY A 229 -4.31 0.80 2.76
N GLY A 230 -5.59 1.12 2.58
CA GLY A 230 -6.45 1.62 3.66
C GLY A 230 -6.37 3.15 3.78
N ARG A 231 -6.96 3.68 4.86
CA ARG A 231 -7.28 5.11 4.94
C ARG A 231 -6.89 5.71 6.28
N VAL A 232 -6.60 6.99 6.26
CA VAL A 232 -6.59 7.87 7.44
C VAL A 232 -7.93 8.59 7.47
N ASN A 233 -8.63 8.54 8.60
CA ASN A 233 -9.88 9.26 8.78
C ASN A 233 -9.63 10.53 9.59
N ILE A 234 -9.87 11.68 8.96
CA ILE A 234 -9.68 13.00 9.54
C ILE A 234 -11.05 13.52 9.98
N ARG A 235 -11.25 13.71 11.29
CA ARG A 235 -12.47 14.28 11.86
C ARG A 235 -12.42 15.79 11.79
N ILE A 236 -13.51 16.37 11.27
CA ILE A 236 -13.68 17.81 11.09
C ILE A 236 -14.71 18.29 12.09
N PRO A 237 -14.40 19.25 12.97
CA PRO A 237 -15.38 19.78 13.93
C PRO A 237 -16.67 20.26 13.26
N GLN A 238 -17.78 20.15 13.98
CA GLN A 238 -19.05 20.78 13.63
C GLN A 238 -18.89 22.28 13.34
N LEU A 239 -19.83 22.82 12.54
CA LEU A 239 -19.80 24.22 12.13
C LEU A 239 -20.22 25.18 13.24
N GLU A 240 -19.47 26.25 13.40
CA GLU A 240 -19.90 27.47 14.09
C GLU A 240 -20.69 28.40 13.16
N VAL A 241 -21.24 29.50 13.71
CA VAL A 241 -22.24 30.37 13.05
C VAL A 241 -21.77 30.95 11.70
N ARG A 242 -20.45 31.04 11.47
CA ARG A 242 -19.85 31.64 10.27
C ARG A 242 -18.90 30.70 9.50
N ASP A 243 -18.84 29.44 9.89
CA ASP A 243 -17.92 28.50 9.26
C ASP A 243 -18.43 28.07 7.88
N SER A 244 -17.51 27.94 6.93
CA SER A 244 -17.78 27.27 5.66
C SER A 244 -17.74 25.76 5.85
N ALA A 245 -18.81 25.08 5.41
CA ALA A 245 -18.85 23.62 5.35
C ALA A 245 -17.75 23.01 4.46
N PHE A 246 -17.11 23.81 3.61
CA PHE A 246 -16.09 23.38 2.66
C PHE A 246 -14.70 23.97 2.97
N ALA A 247 -14.52 24.59 4.14
CA ALA A 247 -13.25 25.24 4.50
C ALA A 247 -12.03 24.32 4.34
N LEU A 248 -12.14 23.05 4.76
CA LEU A 248 -11.04 22.08 4.61
C LEU A 248 -10.78 21.74 3.13
N THR A 249 -11.83 21.52 2.33
CA THR A 249 -11.66 21.16 0.91
C THR A 249 -11.18 22.34 0.08
N ASP A 250 -11.56 23.56 0.45
CA ASP A 250 -11.02 24.81 -0.10
C ASP A 250 -9.54 24.95 0.27
N TRP A 251 -9.18 24.71 1.54
CA TRP A 251 -7.79 24.74 2.01
C TRP A 251 -6.92 23.70 1.31
N LEU A 252 -7.43 22.48 1.09
CA LEU A 252 -6.75 21.44 0.29
C LEU A 252 -6.64 21.80 -1.19
N GLY A 253 -7.52 22.70 -1.68
CA GLY A 253 -7.64 23.06 -3.08
C GLY A 253 -8.46 22.07 -3.91
N LEU A 254 -9.27 21.21 -3.29
CA LEU A 254 -10.25 20.37 -3.98
C LEU A 254 -11.43 21.19 -4.47
N THR A 255 -11.81 22.18 -3.66
CA THR A 255 -12.88 23.12 -3.96
C THR A 255 -12.36 24.56 -3.88
N ARG A 256 -13.20 25.51 -4.31
CA ARG A 256 -13.03 26.95 -4.15
C ARG A 256 -14.38 27.60 -3.83
N ASP A 257 -14.34 28.85 -3.37
CA ASP A 257 -15.53 29.70 -3.20
C ASP A 257 -16.65 29.03 -2.37
N GLY A 258 -16.29 28.30 -1.31
CA GLY A 258 -17.26 27.66 -0.43
C GLY A 258 -17.85 26.39 -1.02
N GLY A 259 -17.11 25.66 -1.86
CA GLY A 259 -17.48 24.30 -2.29
C GLY A 259 -17.74 24.11 -3.78
N GLN A 260 -17.33 25.02 -4.67
CA GLN A 260 -17.26 24.72 -6.10
C GLN A 260 -16.06 23.82 -6.38
N ASP A 261 -16.22 22.70 -7.09
CA ASP A 261 -15.08 21.83 -7.43
C ASP A 261 -14.09 22.57 -8.34
N VAL A 262 -12.79 22.55 -7.98
CA VAL A 262 -11.72 23.15 -8.80
C VAL A 262 -11.57 22.38 -10.11
N ASN A 263 -11.66 21.05 -10.05
CA ASN A 263 -11.66 20.18 -11.21
C ASN A 263 -12.78 19.13 -11.07
N PRO A 264 -13.93 19.34 -11.73
CA PRO A 264 -15.05 18.40 -11.67
C PRO A 264 -14.75 16.99 -12.20
N LEU A 265 -13.70 16.81 -13.02
CA LEU A 265 -13.31 15.49 -13.54
C LEU A 265 -12.68 14.59 -12.47
N GLU A 266 -12.18 15.17 -11.38
CA GLU A 266 -11.67 14.41 -10.23
C GLU A 266 -12.81 13.72 -9.45
N ARG A 267 -14.07 14.04 -9.74
CA ARG A 267 -15.24 13.48 -9.06
C ARG A 267 -15.46 12.02 -9.40
N ARG A 268 -15.70 11.21 -8.36
CA ARG A 268 -16.03 9.78 -8.50
C ARG A 268 -17.46 9.49 -8.03
N ALA A 269 -18.12 8.56 -8.71
CA ALA A 269 -19.49 8.14 -8.39
C ALA A 269 -19.58 7.13 -7.24
N PHE A 270 -18.49 6.40 -6.95
CA PHE A 270 -18.47 5.34 -5.96
C PHE A 270 -17.18 5.35 -5.13
N GLY A 271 -17.31 4.89 -3.89
CA GLY A 271 -16.24 4.65 -2.95
C GLY A 271 -16.52 3.34 -2.22
N THR A 272 -15.48 2.61 -1.84
CA THR A 272 -15.60 1.29 -1.20
C THR A 272 -15.93 1.37 0.29
N HIS A 273 -15.73 2.55 0.90
CA HIS A 273 -15.91 2.83 2.32
C HIS A 273 -16.66 4.17 2.49
N HIS A 274 -17.29 4.36 3.65
CA HIS A 274 -17.92 5.61 4.05
C HIS A 274 -17.82 5.83 5.56
N MET A 275 -18.00 7.08 5.98
CA MET A 275 -18.05 7.44 7.40
C MET A 275 -19.48 7.49 7.91
N LYS A 276 -19.73 6.81 9.03
CA LYS A 276 -20.94 6.99 9.84
C LYS A 276 -20.62 7.93 10.99
N ILE A 277 -21.26 9.09 10.98
CA ILE A 277 -21.04 10.16 11.98
C ILE A 277 -22.33 10.40 12.75
N GLY A 278 -22.29 10.26 14.08
CA GLY A 278 -23.39 10.57 14.98
C GLY A 278 -23.50 12.06 15.26
N GLU A 279 -24.68 12.51 15.68
CA GLU A 279 -24.87 13.90 16.14
C GLU A 279 -24.09 14.17 17.42
N ASN A 280 -23.61 15.40 17.55
CA ASN A 280 -23.00 15.92 18.76
C ASN A 280 -24.10 16.28 19.75
N LYS A 281 -23.93 15.94 21.03
CA LYS A 281 -24.93 16.17 22.08
C LYS A 281 -24.26 16.69 23.34
N GLY A 282 -24.73 17.84 23.84
CA GLY A 282 -24.25 18.40 25.12
C GLY A 282 -22.73 18.64 25.17
N GLY A 283 -22.12 19.07 24.05
CA GLY A 283 -20.67 19.25 23.95
C GLY A 283 -19.86 17.97 23.75
N VAL A 284 -20.51 16.80 23.76
CA VAL A 284 -19.88 15.51 23.47
C VAL A 284 -19.97 15.20 21.98
N ALA A 285 -18.84 14.86 21.40
CA ALA A 285 -18.72 14.54 20.00
C ALA A 285 -19.39 13.18 19.69
N GLY A 286 -20.14 13.10 18.60
CA GLY A 286 -20.87 11.88 18.20
C GLY A 286 -19.94 10.72 17.83
N LYS A 287 -20.51 9.52 17.66
CA LYS A 287 -19.77 8.36 17.13
C LYS A 287 -19.15 8.69 15.77
N PHE A 288 -17.94 8.19 15.53
CA PHE A 288 -17.19 8.40 14.31
C PHE A 288 -16.63 7.06 13.86
N GLU A 289 -17.31 6.37 12.96
CA GLU A 289 -17.00 4.98 12.59
C GLU A 289 -16.83 4.86 11.07
N GLU A 290 -15.73 4.26 10.63
CA GLU A 290 -15.58 3.86 9.23
C GLU A 290 -16.31 2.54 8.95
N GLN A 291 -17.06 2.51 7.85
CA GLN A 291 -17.79 1.35 7.38
C GLN A 291 -17.37 0.98 5.95
N GLY A 292 -17.13 -0.31 5.70
CA GLY A 292 -16.66 -0.83 4.42
C GLY A 292 -17.51 -1.99 3.90
N GLY A 293 -17.28 -2.37 2.64
CA GLY A 293 -17.88 -3.55 2.00
C GLY A 293 -18.65 -3.25 0.70
N THR A 294 -18.84 -4.29 -0.13
CA THR A 294 -19.54 -4.24 -1.43
C THR A 294 -21.00 -3.78 -1.35
N LEU A 295 -21.65 -3.89 -0.18
CA LEU A 295 -23.00 -3.35 0.04
C LEU A 295 -23.00 -1.83 0.31
N ALA A 296 -21.87 -1.27 0.77
CA ALA A 296 -21.72 0.17 0.99
C ALA A 296 -21.37 0.93 -0.30
N SER A 297 -20.67 0.29 -1.25
CA SER A 297 -20.36 0.88 -2.56
C SER A 297 -21.62 1.18 -3.39
N VAL A 298 -22.69 0.41 -3.20
CA VAL A 298 -24.00 0.60 -3.85
C VAL A 298 -24.83 1.70 -3.18
N LYS A 299 -24.68 1.93 -1.87
CA LYS A 299 -25.44 2.97 -1.15
C LYS A 299 -25.10 4.40 -1.57
N ASN A 300 -23.90 4.63 -2.10
CA ASN A 300 -23.52 5.92 -2.68
C ASN A 300 -24.13 6.18 -4.07
N VAL A 301 -24.63 5.13 -4.75
CA VAL A 301 -25.15 5.20 -6.12
C VAL A 301 -26.66 5.46 -6.16
N VAL A 302 -27.41 5.25 -5.07
CA VAL A 302 -28.88 5.33 -5.13
C VAL A 302 -29.46 6.14 -3.98
N GLN A 303 -29.70 7.43 -4.23
CA GLN A 303 -30.94 8.11 -3.80
C GLN A 303 -31.10 9.46 -4.56
N PRO A 304 -31.87 9.47 -5.66
CA PRO A 304 -32.39 10.71 -6.24
C PRO A 304 -33.36 11.34 -5.23
N GLY A 305 -33.18 12.62 -4.89
CA GLY A 305 -34.25 13.41 -4.25
C GLY A 305 -34.00 13.98 -2.85
N LYS A 306 -32.94 13.61 -2.12
CA LYS A 306 -32.60 14.29 -0.84
C LYS A 306 -31.44 15.27 -1.04
N LYS A 307 -31.77 16.58 -1.04
CA LYS A 307 -30.88 17.71 -1.39
C LYS A 307 -29.90 18.16 -0.29
N PHE A 308 -29.77 17.44 0.81
CA PHE A 308 -28.72 17.65 1.81
C PHE A 308 -28.09 16.28 2.09
N GLU A 309 -26.77 16.17 2.29
CA GLU A 309 -25.96 14.96 2.62
C GLU A 309 -25.05 14.35 1.51
N ARG A 310 -24.71 15.00 0.39
CA ARG A 310 -23.85 14.35 -0.61
C ARG A 310 -22.38 14.33 -0.20
N VAL A 311 -21.95 13.20 0.38
CA VAL A 311 -20.55 12.80 0.44
C VAL A 311 -19.90 13.05 -0.92
N ARG A 312 -18.72 13.65 -0.88
CA ARG A 312 -17.98 14.12 -2.03
C ARG A 312 -16.74 13.26 -2.21
N LEU A 313 -16.71 12.47 -3.28
CA LEU A 313 -15.59 11.58 -3.57
C LEU A 313 -14.72 12.18 -4.68
N TYR A 314 -13.41 12.18 -4.45
CA TYR A 314 -12.41 12.61 -5.41
C TYR A 314 -11.36 11.51 -5.63
N GLY A 315 -10.83 11.45 -6.85
CA GLY A 315 -9.74 10.59 -7.25
C GLY A 315 -8.70 11.38 -8.04
N LEU A 316 -7.43 11.22 -7.71
CA LEU A 316 -6.32 11.85 -8.42
C LEU A 316 -5.24 10.82 -8.71
N ASP A 317 -4.82 10.73 -9.96
CA ASP A 317 -3.73 9.84 -10.35
C ASP A 317 -2.39 10.37 -9.83
N LEU A 318 -1.57 9.48 -9.31
CA LEU A 318 -0.28 9.77 -8.72
C LEU A 318 0.84 9.25 -9.62
N ALA A 319 1.97 9.94 -9.62
CA ALA A 319 3.24 9.44 -10.14
C ALA A 319 4.08 8.87 -9.00
N ALA A 320 3.66 7.76 -8.38
CA ALA A 320 4.39 7.18 -7.24
C ALA A 320 5.77 6.68 -7.69
N GLY A 321 6.83 7.10 -6.98
CA GLY A 321 8.22 6.92 -7.41
C GLY A 321 8.79 8.08 -8.23
N GLY A 322 8.00 9.14 -8.45
CA GLY A 322 8.43 10.39 -9.08
C GLY A 322 8.16 10.45 -10.58
N LEU A 323 7.56 11.55 -11.02
CA LEU A 323 7.23 11.79 -12.42
C LEU A 323 8.48 11.62 -13.31
N GLY A 324 8.36 10.80 -14.36
CA GLY A 324 9.43 10.61 -15.34
C GLY A 324 10.51 9.60 -14.91
N SER A 325 10.50 9.11 -13.68
CA SER A 325 11.39 8.00 -13.30
C SER A 325 10.96 6.69 -14.00
N ARG A 326 11.77 5.64 -13.85
CA ARG A 326 11.41 4.30 -14.34
C ARG A 326 10.90 3.43 -13.21
N ASP A 327 9.81 2.71 -13.46
CA ASP A 327 9.29 1.69 -12.56
C ASP A 327 10.13 0.39 -12.63
N PHE A 328 9.73 -0.63 -11.87
CA PHE A 328 10.39 -1.94 -11.86
C PHE A 328 10.29 -2.74 -13.17
N ASN A 329 9.42 -2.36 -14.11
CA ASN A 329 9.35 -2.91 -15.47
C ASN A 329 10.14 -2.07 -16.49
N GLY A 330 10.74 -0.95 -16.04
CA GLY A 330 11.41 0.02 -16.90
C GLY A 330 10.48 1.01 -17.60
N ASP A 331 9.18 1.00 -17.29
CA ASP A 331 8.19 1.93 -17.83
C ASP A 331 8.31 3.30 -17.16
N VAL A 332 7.93 4.36 -17.88
CA VAL A 332 7.97 5.73 -17.34
C VAL A 332 6.83 5.93 -16.36
N VAL A 333 7.14 6.42 -15.16
CA VAL A 333 6.16 6.73 -14.13
C VAL A 333 5.38 8.00 -14.49
N LEU A 334 4.06 7.86 -14.61
CA LEU A 334 3.11 8.92 -15.00
C LEU A 334 1.89 8.97 -14.08
N PRO A 335 1.20 10.12 -13.96
CA PRO A 335 -0.11 10.22 -13.30
C PRO A 335 -1.22 9.70 -14.23
N ASP A 336 -1.17 8.40 -14.50
CA ASP A 336 -2.05 7.66 -15.43
C ASP A 336 -3.03 6.72 -14.72
N GLY A 337 -2.94 6.65 -13.39
CA GLY A 337 -3.73 5.76 -12.54
C GLY A 337 -3.17 4.35 -12.44
N GLY A 338 -2.11 4.00 -13.17
CA GLY A 338 -1.36 2.75 -12.99
C GLY A 338 -0.25 2.84 -11.95
N HIS A 339 0.29 4.04 -11.76
CA HIS A 339 1.37 4.33 -10.80
C HIS A 339 0.86 4.89 -9.47
N GLY A 340 -0.36 4.53 -9.08
CA GLY A 340 -1.00 4.97 -7.84
C GLY A 340 -2.15 5.95 -8.06
N HIS A 341 -3.07 5.96 -7.10
CA HIS A 341 -4.26 6.78 -7.16
C HIS A 341 -4.68 7.24 -5.76
N LEU A 342 -4.74 8.55 -5.54
CA LEU A 342 -5.19 9.16 -4.29
C LEU A 342 -6.72 9.19 -4.25
N PHE A 343 -7.29 8.60 -3.21
CA PHE A 343 -8.71 8.67 -2.88
C PHE A 343 -8.96 9.68 -1.75
N LEU A 344 -9.93 10.56 -1.95
CA LEU A 344 -10.40 11.53 -0.96
C LEU A 344 -11.93 11.46 -0.82
N GLY A 345 -12.41 11.04 0.34
CA GLY A 345 -13.84 10.95 0.67
C GLY A 345 -14.25 12.02 1.68
N PHE A 346 -14.99 13.03 1.24
CA PHE A 346 -15.36 14.17 2.06
C PHE A 346 -16.84 14.16 2.48
N THR A 347 -17.09 14.20 3.78
CA THR A 347 -18.41 14.40 4.38
C THR A 347 -18.43 15.77 5.04
N PRO A 348 -19.21 16.75 4.52
CA PRO A 348 -19.25 18.09 5.11
C PRO A 348 -19.74 18.09 6.57
N PRO A 349 -19.11 18.85 7.47
CA PRO A 349 -19.63 19.09 8.82
C PRO A 349 -20.96 19.88 8.79
N ARG A 350 -21.67 19.86 9.92
CA ARG A 350 -22.93 20.60 10.17
C ARG A 350 -22.88 21.26 11.53
N ARG A 351 -23.88 22.08 11.85
CA ARG A 351 -23.99 22.74 13.17
C ARG A 351 -24.15 21.78 14.35
N ASN A 352 -24.65 20.57 14.12
CA ASN A 352 -24.90 19.58 15.17
C ASN A 352 -24.16 18.26 14.94
N ARG A 353 -23.23 18.22 13.98
CA ARG A 353 -22.57 16.99 13.56
C ARG A 353 -21.23 17.29 12.92
N ASP A 354 -20.21 16.54 13.31
CA ASP A 354 -18.89 16.63 12.71
C ASP A 354 -18.90 16.20 11.24
N GLY A 355 -17.85 16.60 10.52
CA GLY A 355 -17.54 16.17 9.18
C GLY A 355 -16.40 15.15 9.17
N ALA A 356 -16.06 14.66 7.98
CA ALA A 356 -14.95 13.77 7.79
C ALA A 356 -14.23 14.03 6.47
N LEU A 357 -12.92 13.78 6.45
CA LEU A 357 -12.17 13.55 5.24
C LEU A 357 -11.45 12.20 5.38
N GLN A 358 -11.75 11.28 4.48
CA GLN A 358 -11.05 10.01 4.36
C GLN A 358 -9.96 10.16 3.30
N VAL A 359 -8.73 9.82 3.63
CA VAL A 359 -7.59 9.89 2.71
C VAL A 359 -6.98 8.51 2.58
N GLY A 360 -6.82 8.00 1.37
CA GLY A 360 -6.15 6.73 1.12
C GLY A 360 -5.47 6.70 -0.23
N ILE A 361 -4.50 5.80 -0.39
CA ILE A 361 -3.84 5.56 -1.67
C ILE A 361 -4.21 4.15 -2.15
N GLU A 362 -4.78 4.11 -3.35
CA GLU A 362 -5.10 2.90 -4.09
C GLU A 362 -3.92 2.60 -5.04
N THR A 363 -3.60 1.31 -5.24
CA THR A 363 -2.48 0.93 -6.12
C THR A 363 -2.73 1.31 -7.58
N THR A 364 -3.98 1.17 -8.03
CA THR A 364 -4.41 1.52 -9.38
C THR A 364 -5.78 2.17 -9.34
N SER A 365 -6.02 3.15 -10.21
CA SER A 365 -7.34 3.74 -10.41
C SER A 365 -8.33 2.70 -10.97
N PRO A 366 -9.65 2.85 -10.75
CA PRO A 366 -10.64 1.98 -11.38
C PRO A 366 -10.53 1.99 -12.90
N GLY A 367 -10.33 0.81 -13.50
CA GLY A 367 -10.14 0.66 -14.94
C GLY A 367 -8.79 1.16 -15.48
N GLY A 368 -7.89 1.65 -14.63
CA GLY A 368 -6.55 2.10 -15.01
C GLY A 368 -5.63 0.94 -15.42
N PRO A 369 -4.51 1.23 -16.11
CA PRO A 369 -3.49 0.24 -16.41
C PRO A 369 -2.89 -0.32 -15.11
N SER A 370 -2.29 -1.50 -15.16
CA SER A 370 -1.58 -2.07 -14.01
C SER A 370 -0.20 -2.57 -14.41
N PRO A 371 0.85 -2.12 -13.73
CA PRO A 371 2.22 -2.60 -13.98
C PRO A 371 2.44 -4.04 -13.52
N VAL A 372 1.48 -4.62 -12.79
CA VAL A 372 1.54 -5.99 -12.24
C VAL A 372 0.41 -6.91 -12.70
N GLY A 373 -0.33 -6.49 -13.73
CA GLY A 373 -1.42 -7.28 -14.32
C GLY A 373 -2.71 -7.30 -13.48
N TYR A 374 -2.85 -6.41 -12.50
CA TYR A 374 -4.06 -6.22 -11.71
C TYR A 374 -5.19 -5.61 -12.53
N GLN A 375 -6.44 -5.99 -12.24
CA GLN A 375 -7.62 -5.31 -12.77
C GLN A 375 -8.46 -4.76 -11.62
N HIS A 376 -8.44 -3.44 -11.44
CA HIS A 376 -9.28 -2.77 -10.46
C HIS A 376 -10.69 -2.56 -11.02
N THR A 377 -11.63 -3.36 -10.55
CA THR A 377 -13.05 -3.28 -10.94
C THR A 377 -13.90 -2.83 -9.74
N TRP A 378 -15.17 -2.49 -9.97
CA TRP A 378 -16.09 -2.14 -8.88
C TRP A 378 -16.34 -3.29 -7.88
N ARG A 379 -15.98 -4.53 -8.25
CA ARG A 379 -16.05 -5.73 -7.38
C ARG A 379 -14.80 -5.94 -6.55
N SER A 380 -13.74 -5.16 -6.78
CA SER A 380 -12.50 -5.27 -6.02
C SER A 380 -12.77 -4.99 -4.54
N THR A 381 -12.40 -5.93 -3.68
CA THR A 381 -12.41 -5.79 -2.22
C THR A 381 -10.99 -5.69 -1.72
N GLU A 382 -10.80 -5.35 -0.45
CA GLU A 382 -9.45 -5.39 0.14
C GLU A 382 -8.77 -6.76 -0.04
N ALA A 383 -9.56 -7.85 0.01
CA ALA A 383 -9.10 -9.23 -0.15
C ALA A 383 -8.72 -9.61 -1.60
N THR A 384 -9.27 -8.92 -2.61
CA THR A 384 -8.96 -9.18 -4.04
C THR A 384 -8.13 -8.08 -4.69
N ALA A 385 -7.83 -7.00 -3.96
CA ALA A 385 -7.01 -5.90 -4.45
C ALA A 385 -5.51 -6.18 -4.27
N ASN A 386 -4.68 -5.54 -5.10
CA ASN A 386 -3.22 -5.69 -5.07
C ASN A 386 -2.69 -5.67 -3.61
N PRO A 387 -1.96 -6.70 -3.15
CA PRO A 387 -1.46 -6.78 -1.78
C PRO A 387 -0.46 -5.68 -1.43
N GLU A 388 0.21 -5.12 -2.44
CA GLU A 388 1.20 -4.06 -2.33
C GLU A 388 0.66 -2.74 -2.92
N SER A 389 1.03 -1.60 -2.33
CA SER A 389 0.76 -0.28 -2.90
C SER A 389 1.85 0.18 -3.87
N SER A 390 1.58 1.23 -4.63
CA SER A 390 2.58 1.89 -5.48
C SER A 390 3.71 2.58 -4.70
N PHE A 391 3.64 2.58 -3.37
CA PHE A 391 4.67 3.07 -2.45
C PHE A 391 5.32 1.93 -1.67
N TYR A 392 5.34 0.70 -2.21
CA TYR A 392 6.05 -0.49 -1.69
C TYR A 392 5.54 -1.04 -0.34
N GLY A 393 4.45 -0.47 0.20
CA GLY A 393 3.85 -0.92 1.44
C GLY A 393 2.85 -2.06 1.22
N HIS A 394 3.04 -3.15 1.95
CA HIS A 394 2.12 -4.29 1.94
C HIS A 394 0.93 -4.09 2.89
N LYS A 395 -0.27 -4.50 2.49
CA LYS A 395 -1.52 -4.32 3.26
C LYS A 395 -1.55 -4.94 4.64
N LYS A 396 -0.77 -5.99 4.86
CA LYS A 396 -0.67 -6.66 6.15
C LYS A 396 0.25 -5.90 7.13
N ASP A 397 0.96 -4.87 6.67
CA ASP A 397 1.89 -4.06 7.46
C ASP A 397 1.32 -2.68 7.82
N LYS A 398 0.00 -2.50 7.69
CA LYS A 398 -0.70 -1.27 8.10
C LYS A 398 -0.40 -0.95 9.56
N ILE A 399 -0.18 0.33 9.83
CA ILE A 399 -0.07 0.84 11.20
C ILE A 399 -1.46 1.00 11.83
N GLY A 400 -1.51 0.86 13.15
CA GLY A 400 -2.74 0.92 13.94
C GLY A 400 -3.45 -0.42 14.04
N GLU A 401 -3.96 -0.72 15.23
CA GLU A 401 -4.61 -1.97 15.59
C GLU A 401 -6.14 -1.88 15.45
N GLY A 402 -6.84 -2.98 15.71
CA GLY A 402 -8.29 -3.03 15.74
C GLY A 402 -8.95 -3.20 14.38
N LYS A 403 -10.26 -2.98 14.33
CA LYS A 403 -11.10 -3.13 13.13
C LYS A 403 -11.44 -1.78 12.50
N LEU A 404 -11.99 -1.81 11.30
CA LEU A 404 -12.34 -0.61 10.54
C LEU A 404 -13.10 0.46 11.36
N ALA A 405 -14.10 0.06 12.14
CA ALA A 405 -14.96 0.96 12.91
C ALA A 405 -14.21 1.81 13.95
N VAL A 406 -13.01 1.41 14.39
CA VAL A 406 -12.23 2.17 15.37
C VAL A 406 -11.32 3.23 14.75
N ASN A 407 -11.25 3.34 13.42
CA ASN A 407 -10.37 4.29 12.70
C ASN A 407 -8.88 4.09 13.04
N GLN A 408 -8.33 2.93 12.68
CA GLN A 408 -6.95 2.52 13.00
C GLN A 408 -5.89 3.63 12.80
N ARG A 409 -6.09 4.53 11.82
CA ARG A 409 -5.34 5.76 11.61
C ARG A 409 -6.30 6.96 11.61
N TYR A 410 -6.01 7.94 12.45
CA TYR A 410 -6.96 9.00 12.76
C TYR A 410 -6.27 10.35 12.94
N VAL A 411 -6.98 11.43 12.59
CA VAL A 411 -6.61 12.80 12.93
C VAL A 411 -7.86 13.52 13.44
N ASN A 412 -7.71 14.29 14.51
CA ASN A 412 -8.78 15.16 15.00
C ASN A 412 -8.42 16.62 14.77
N LEU A 413 -9.00 17.27 13.76
CA LEU A 413 -8.74 18.70 13.54
C LEU A 413 -9.22 19.56 14.72
N GLY A 414 -10.18 19.07 15.51
CA GLY A 414 -10.63 19.73 16.73
C GLY A 414 -9.54 19.94 17.78
N GLU A 415 -8.40 19.27 17.67
CA GLU A 415 -7.24 19.42 18.58
C GLU A 415 -6.22 20.44 18.06
N PHE A 416 -6.31 20.87 16.80
CA PHE A 416 -5.33 21.77 16.22
C PHE A 416 -5.53 23.18 16.75
N ARG A 417 -4.50 23.73 17.41
CA ARG A 417 -4.52 25.07 17.99
C ARG A 417 -3.23 25.81 17.67
N THR A 418 -3.34 27.09 17.34
CA THR A 418 -2.15 27.94 17.24
C THR A 418 -1.58 28.21 18.65
N PRO A 419 -0.29 28.60 18.79
CA PRO A 419 0.28 28.99 20.08
C PRO A 419 -0.49 30.13 20.76
N THR A 420 -1.17 30.97 20.00
CA THR A 420 -2.00 32.08 20.49
C THR A 420 -3.47 31.68 20.72
N GLY A 421 -3.80 30.38 20.73
CA GLY A 421 -5.16 29.87 20.97
C GLY A 421 -6.11 29.92 19.76
N GLY A 422 -5.60 30.13 18.55
CA GLY A 422 -6.40 30.09 17.32
C GLY A 422 -6.94 28.69 17.01
N GLY A 423 -8.14 28.59 16.43
CA GLY A 423 -8.75 27.32 16.04
C GLY A 423 -8.06 26.62 14.85
N TRP A 424 -8.56 25.43 14.52
CA TRP A 424 -7.95 24.51 13.55
C TRP A 424 -7.72 25.11 12.16
N MET A 425 -8.66 25.89 11.63
CA MET A 425 -8.48 26.54 10.32
C MET A 425 -7.33 27.55 10.34
N ARG A 426 -7.21 28.34 11.41
CA ARG A 426 -6.11 29.30 11.55
C ARG A 426 -4.76 28.56 11.64
N PHE A 427 -4.71 27.47 12.40
CA PHE A 427 -3.54 26.60 12.45
C PHE A 427 -3.14 26.09 11.06
N LEU A 428 -4.09 25.58 10.27
CA LEU A 428 -3.81 25.10 8.91
C LEU A 428 -3.34 26.21 7.96
N GLU A 429 -3.87 27.42 8.08
CA GLU A 429 -3.40 28.57 7.28
C GLU A 429 -1.99 28.99 7.66
N GLU A 430 -1.68 29.10 8.96
CA GLU A 430 -0.32 29.40 9.45
C GLU A 430 0.67 28.31 9.00
N LEU A 431 0.27 27.03 9.08
CA LEU A 431 1.07 25.90 8.64
C LEU A 431 1.35 25.94 7.12
N LYS A 432 0.33 26.24 6.31
CA LYS A 432 0.46 26.38 4.85
C LYS A 432 1.37 27.54 4.48
N GLN A 433 1.26 28.68 5.16
CA GLN A 433 2.10 29.86 4.93
C GLN A 433 3.56 29.58 5.32
N GLY A 434 3.79 29.00 6.51
CA GLY A 434 5.12 28.62 6.97
C GLY A 434 5.80 27.61 6.04
N TRP A 435 5.05 26.61 5.56
CA TRP A 435 5.55 25.68 4.56
C TRP A 435 5.94 26.38 3.26
N ALA A 436 5.08 27.26 2.73
CA ALA A 436 5.37 28.01 1.51
C ALA A 436 6.62 28.89 1.63
N GLN A 437 6.83 29.53 2.79
CA GLN A 437 8.03 30.33 3.06
C GLN A 437 9.30 29.47 3.07
N ARG A 438 9.27 28.32 3.75
CA ARG A 438 10.40 27.38 3.77
C ARG A 438 10.73 26.84 2.39
N LEU A 439 9.70 26.51 1.61
CA LEU A 439 9.87 26.00 0.25
C LEU A 439 10.46 27.07 -0.68
N ALA A 440 9.98 28.31 -0.60
CA ALA A 440 10.54 29.43 -1.36
C ALA A 440 11.99 29.71 -0.99
N ALA A 441 12.35 29.64 0.30
CA ALA A 441 13.73 29.79 0.75
C ALA A 441 14.67 28.69 0.23
N ALA A 442 14.14 27.51 -0.06
CA ALA A 442 14.88 26.36 -0.60
C ALA A 442 14.75 26.21 -2.13
N GLU A 443 14.06 27.11 -2.84
CA GLU A 443 13.71 26.93 -4.26
C GLU A 443 14.94 26.74 -5.17
N SER A 444 16.02 27.46 -4.86
CA SER A 444 17.29 27.42 -5.61
C SER A 444 18.27 26.33 -5.14
N ASP A 445 17.95 25.60 -4.07
CA ASP A 445 18.76 24.52 -3.52
C ASP A 445 17.95 23.22 -3.55
N PRO A 446 18.11 22.39 -4.60
CA PRO A 446 17.41 21.11 -4.71
C PRO A 446 17.64 20.16 -3.53
N VAL A 447 18.80 20.23 -2.89
CA VAL A 447 19.12 19.38 -1.72
C VAL A 447 18.31 19.85 -0.52
N ALA A 448 18.29 21.16 -0.25
CA ALA A 448 17.46 21.72 0.83
C ALA A 448 15.96 21.50 0.57
N ARG A 449 15.49 21.69 -0.66
CA ARG A 449 14.10 21.46 -1.06
C ARG A 449 13.69 20.01 -0.79
N ARG A 450 14.51 19.06 -1.22
CA ARG A 450 14.27 17.64 -1.00
C ARG A 450 14.29 17.29 0.50
N ALA A 451 15.16 17.90 1.28
CA ALA A 451 15.21 17.72 2.73
C ALA A 451 13.91 18.16 3.41
N LEU A 452 13.25 19.23 2.92
CA LEU A 452 11.94 19.64 3.41
C LEU A 452 10.88 18.55 3.19
N TYR A 453 10.84 17.96 1.99
CA TYR A 453 9.87 16.89 1.68
C TYR A 453 10.17 15.60 2.46
N SER A 454 11.46 15.27 2.61
CA SER A 454 11.93 14.17 3.46
C SER A 454 11.46 14.35 4.90
N GLU A 455 11.60 15.55 5.46
CA GLU A 455 11.08 15.88 6.78
C GLU A 455 9.56 15.75 6.85
N LEU A 456 8.84 16.31 5.87
CA LEU A 456 7.38 16.31 5.83
C LEU A 456 6.80 14.89 5.86
N THR A 457 7.42 13.94 5.17
CA THR A 457 6.93 12.55 5.08
C THR A 457 7.53 11.63 6.14
N GLY A 458 8.57 12.09 6.86
CA GLY A 458 9.31 11.34 7.87
C GLY A 458 8.60 11.24 9.23
N ARG A 459 9.36 10.96 10.30
CA ARG A 459 8.82 10.85 11.66
C ARG A 459 8.10 12.12 12.11
N ARG A 460 7.09 11.93 12.95
CA ARG A 460 6.30 13.03 13.52
C ARG A 460 7.15 13.91 14.45
N ARG A 461 7.15 15.23 14.22
CA ARG A 461 7.83 16.20 15.10
C ARG A 461 7.06 16.42 16.39
N ASP A 462 7.80 16.75 17.45
CA ASP A 462 7.20 17.32 18.66
C ASP A 462 6.64 18.70 18.32
N ALA A 463 5.42 18.96 18.79
CA ALA A 463 4.69 20.20 18.60
C ALA A 463 5.08 21.24 19.65
#